data_AF-A0A3E0K9S4-F1
#
_entry.id   AF-A0A3E0K9S4-F1
#
_cell.length_a   1.000
_cell.length_b   1.000
_cell.length_c   1.000
_cell.angle_alpha   90.00
_cell.angle_beta   90.00
_cell.angle_gamma   90.00
#
_symmetry.space_group_name_H-M   'P 1'
#
loop_
_entity.id
_entity.type
_entity.pdbx_description
1 polymer ?
#
loop_
_entity_poly.entity_id
_entity_poly.type
_entity_poly.pdbx_seq_one_letter_code
_entity_poly.pdbx_strand_id
1 'polypeptide(L)'
;MTIRDVFAALVVLGLLLIIGNAVHRSHSVWRKYFIPGSILAGAVGLLLGPEVLGALVRPVAGPDHVLSGGVIPENIRDVWSQIPGVFINVVFATLFLGKQLPTVAEMWRLAKPQIMFGQTMAWGQYVVGILLAILVLTPLFGMNPLAGALIEISFEGGHGTAAGLMDTFEQLGFPEGADLALGLATFSLVAGTVLGTIIVNWGA
;
A
#
# COMPACT_ATOMS: atom_id res chain seq x y z
N MET A 1 18.35 -6.83 -15.79
CA MET A 1 17.98 -7.87 -14.79
C MET A 1 18.53 -9.21 -15.22
N THR A 2 19.17 -9.94 -14.30
CA THR A 2 19.58 -11.33 -14.51
C THR A 2 18.67 -12.28 -13.72
N ILE A 3 18.63 -13.56 -14.09
CA ILE A 3 17.89 -14.60 -13.34
C ILE A 3 18.37 -14.68 -11.88
N ARG A 4 19.67 -14.42 -11.65
CA ARG A 4 20.27 -14.37 -10.32
C ARG A 4 19.66 -13.25 -9.47
N ASP A 5 19.41 -12.09 -10.05
CA ASP A 5 18.79 -10.95 -9.35
C ASP A 5 17.36 -11.29 -8.92
N VAL A 6 16.59 -11.93 -9.82
CA VAL A 6 15.23 -12.38 -9.51
C VAL A 6 15.22 -13.40 -8.39
N PHE A 7 16.10 -14.41 -8.44
CA PHE A 7 16.22 -15.40 -7.38
C PHE A 7 16.61 -14.76 -6.04
N ALA A 8 17.61 -13.89 -6.03
CA ALA A 8 18.03 -13.17 -4.83
C ALA A 8 16.88 -12.31 -4.27
N ALA A 9 16.15 -11.60 -5.13
CA ALA A 9 15.02 -10.78 -4.73
C ALA A 9 13.91 -11.59 -4.05
N LEU A 10 13.58 -12.78 -4.57
CA LEU A 10 12.60 -13.69 -3.96
C LEU A 10 13.09 -14.26 -2.62
N VAL A 11 14.38 -14.61 -2.52
CA VAL A 11 14.99 -15.08 -1.27
C VAL A 11 14.93 -13.99 -0.19
N VAL A 12 15.34 -12.76 -0.52
CA VAL A 12 15.30 -11.64 0.42
C VAL A 12 13.86 -11.32 0.83
N LEU A 13 12.91 -11.33 -0.12
CA LEU A 13 11.49 -11.16 0.19
C LEU A 13 10.98 -12.25 1.15
N GLY A 14 11.35 -13.51 0.91
CA GLY A 14 11.00 -14.63 1.78
C GLY A 14 11.59 -14.48 3.20
N LEU A 15 12.84 -14.04 3.32
CA LEU A 15 13.47 -13.76 4.61
C LEU A 15 12.76 -12.62 5.34
N LEU A 16 12.41 -11.53 4.65
CA LEU A 16 11.64 -10.43 5.23
C LEU A 16 10.27 -10.91 5.73
N LEU A 17 9.58 -11.77 4.97
CA LEU A 17 8.30 -12.36 5.40
C LEU A 17 8.45 -13.25 6.64
N ILE A 18 9.53 -14.04 6.73
CA ILE A 18 9.83 -14.83 7.93
C ILE A 18 10.06 -13.91 9.13
N ILE A 19 10.85 -12.85 8.96
CA ILE A 19 11.11 -11.87 10.02
C ILE A 19 9.81 -11.16 10.42
N GLY A 20 9.02 -10.67 9.47
CA GLY A 20 7.75 -10.00 9.73
C GLY A 20 6.76 -10.90 10.46
N ASN A 21 6.68 -12.18 10.10
CA ASN A 21 5.87 -13.17 10.81
C ASN A 21 6.41 -13.49 12.21
N ALA A 22 7.73 -13.52 12.40
CA ALA A 22 8.35 -13.69 13.71
C ALA A 22 8.05 -12.49 14.63
N VAL A 23 8.14 -11.26 14.10
CA VAL A 23 7.76 -10.02 14.79
C VAL A 23 6.28 -10.03 15.15
N HIS A 24 5.41 -10.44 14.23
CA HIS A 24 3.98 -10.58 14.49
C HIS A 24 3.70 -11.50 15.69
N ARG A 25 4.43 -12.63 15.77
CA ARG A 25 4.25 -13.61 16.86
C ARG A 25 4.86 -13.18 18.18
N SER A 26 5.90 -12.35 18.18
CA SER A 26 6.67 -12.03 19.39
C SER A 26 5.98 -11.04 20.32
N HIS A 27 5.13 -10.14 19.81
CA HIS A 27 4.46 -9.14 20.65
C HIS A 27 2.93 -9.26 20.61
N SER A 28 2.30 -9.15 21.79
CA SER A 28 0.84 -9.23 21.93
C SER A 28 0.10 -8.09 21.23
N VAL A 29 0.75 -6.93 21.05
CA VAL A 29 0.18 -5.74 20.40
C VAL A 29 -0.17 -6.03 18.94
N TRP A 30 0.75 -6.59 18.15
CA TRP A 30 0.53 -6.86 16.72
C TRP A 30 -0.62 -7.83 16.47
N ARG A 31 -0.76 -8.83 17.36
CA ARG A 31 -1.88 -9.78 17.36
C ARG A 31 -3.19 -9.12 17.77
N LYS A 32 -3.16 -8.26 18.80
CA LYS A 32 -4.37 -7.57 19.29
C LYS A 32 -5.00 -6.67 18.22
N TYR A 33 -4.18 -6.04 17.39
CA TYR A 33 -4.63 -5.16 16.30
C TYR A 33 -4.68 -5.86 14.92
N PHE A 34 -4.56 -7.19 14.88
CA PHE A 34 -4.63 -8.00 13.65
C PHE A 34 -3.71 -7.52 12.51
N ILE A 35 -2.57 -6.89 12.83
CA ILE A 35 -1.65 -6.35 11.81
C ILE A 35 -1.00 -7.53 11.06
N PRO A 36 -1.18 -7.66 9.73
CA PRO A 36 -0.62 -8.76 8.96
C PRO A 36 0.91 -8.81 9.01
N GLY A 37 1.48 -10.02 9.05
CA GLY A 37 2.94 -10.22 9.01
C GLY A 37 3.59 -9.68 7.73
N SER A 38 2.87 -9.62 6.61
CA SER A 38 3.32 -9.01 5.36
C SER A 38 3.53 -7.50 5.48
N ILE A 39 2.67 -6.79 6.21
CA ILE A 39 2.84 -5.36 6.48
C ILE A 39 4.08 -5.16 7.36
N LEU A 40 4.26 -5.98 8.39
CA LEU A 40 5.42 -5.91 9.27
C LEU A 40 6.72 -6.22 8.51
N ALA A 41 6.69 -7.19 7.59
CA ALA A 41 7.81 -7.48 6.69
C ALA A 41 8.16 -6.28 5.80
N GLY A 42 7.14 -5.61 5.23
CA GLY A 42 7.32 -4.39 4.45
C GLY A 42 7.90 -3.25 5.29
N ALA A 43 7.42 -3.06 6.53
CA ALA A 43 7.97 -2.07 7.46
C ALA A 43 9.44 -2.35 7.79
N VAL A 44 9.81 -3.61 8.04
CA VAL A 44 11.21 -4.01 8.23
C VAL A 44 12.03 -3.72 6.97
N GLY A 45 11.50 -4.03 5.78
CA GLY A 45 12.14 -3.70 4.50
C GLY A 45 12.41 -2.21 4.33
N LEU A 46 11.43 -1.36 4.65
CA LEU A 46 11.54 0.10 4.61
C LEU A 46 12.58 0.63 5.60
N LEU A 47 12.59 0.10 6.83
CA LEU A 47 13.59 0.45 7.85
C LEU A 47 15.01 0.09 7.39
N LEU A 48 15.19 -1.03 6.69
CA LEU A 48 16.46 -1.47 6.14
C LEU A 48 16.81 -0.81 4.79
N GLY A 49 15.88 -0.07 4.19
CA GLY A 49 16.02 0.60 2.92
C GLY A 49 16.82 1.90 2.98
N PRO A 50 17.15 2.49 1.83
CA PRO A 50 17.84 3.77 1.77
C PRO A 50 17.02 4.93 2.36
N GLU A 51 15.69 4.83 2.36
CA GLU A 51 14.77 5.88 2.83
C GLU A 51 14.87 6.11 4.34
N VAL A 52 15.19 5.06 5.12
CA VAL A 52 15.34 5.16 6.58
C VAL A 52 16.79 4.93 6.99
N LEU A 53 17.31 3.70 6.87
CA LEU A 53 18.68 3.41 7.31
C LEU A 53 19.71 4.21 6.50
N GLY A 54 19.53 4.27 5.17
CA GLY A 54 20.43 5.06 4.31
C GLY A 54 20.39 6.55 4.67
N ALA A 55 19.21 7.10 4.89
CA ALA A 55 19.01 8.50 5.28
C ALA A 55 19.63 8.82 6.66
N LEU A 56 19.65 7.87 7.60
CA LEU A 56 20.29 8.04 8.91
C LEU A 56 21.82 7.91 8.84
N VAL A 57 22.34 7.06 7.96
CA VAL A 57 23.78 6.79 7.83
C VAL A 57 24.49 7.85 7.00
N ARG A 58 23.88 8.36 5.93
CA ARG A 58 24.49 9.36 5.02
C ARG A 58 25.05 10.60 5.75
N PRO A 59 24.34 11.22 6.72
CA PRO A 59 24.87 12.40 7.43
C PRO A 59 26.02 12.07 8.40
N VAL A 60 26.12 10.82 8.87
CA VAL A 60 27.05 10.41 9.94
C VAL A 60 28.32 9.77 9.39
N ALA A 61 28.18 8.88 8.40
CA ALA A 61 29.27 8.07 7.85
C ALA A 61 29.67 8.46 6.41
N GLY A 62 28.97 9.43 5.82
CA GLY A 62 29.21 9.93 4.47
C GLY A 62 28.47 9.18 3.37
N PRO A 63 28.41 9.75 2.15
CA PRO A 63 27.66 9.19 1.02
C PRO A 63 28.20 7.85 0.51
N ASP A 64 29.52 7.63 0.64
CA ASP A 64 30.21 6.45 0.11
C ASP A 64 30.18 5.23 1.04
N HIS A 65 29.52 5.36 2.21
CA HIS A 65 29.43 4.26 3.16
C HIS A 65 28.55 3.13 2.60
N VAL A 66 28.94 1.87 2.81
CA VAL A 66 28.25 0.67 2.25
C VAL A 66 26.75 0.61 2.62
N LEU A 67 26.36 1.20 3.75
CA LEU A 67 24.98 1.27 4.23
C LEU A 67 24.21 2.53 3.81
N SER A 68 24.83 3.45 3.07
CA SER A 68 24.18 4.69 2.60
C SER A 68 23.06 4.42 1.58
N GLY A 69 23.11 3.27 0.89
CA GLY A 69 22.07 2.74 0.02
C GLY A 69 21.06 1.81 0.72
N GLY A 70 21.14 1.67 2.04
CA GLY A 70 20.43 0.64 2.80
C GLY A 70 21.12 -0.73 2.74
N VAL A 71 20.52 -1.72 3.39
CA VAL A 71 21.00 -3.13 3.37
C VAL A 71 20.62 -3.82 2.06
N ILE A 72 19.55 -3.35 1.39
CA ILE A 72 18.94 -4.02 0.24
C ILE A 72 19.48 -3.39 -1.05
N PRO A 73 20.22 -4.15 -1.88
CA PRO A 73 20.75 -3.69 -3.15
C PRO A 73 19.67 -3.15 -4.11
N GLU A 74 20.05 -2.17 -4.94
CA GLU A 74 19.15 -1.51 -5.90
C GLU A 74 18.60 -2.48 -6.95
N ASN A 75 19.42 -3.38 -7.49
CA ASN A 75 18.99 -4.41 -8.43
C ASN A 75 17.88 -5.33 -7.86
N ILE A 76 17.84 -5.54 -6.54
CA ILE A 76 16.75 -6.30 -5.90
C ILE A 76 15.49 -5.45 -5.78
N ARG A 77 15.63 -4.16 -5.44
CA ARG A 77 14.50 -3.21 -5.36
C ARG A 77 13.85 -3.01 -6.73
N ASP A 78 14.64 -2.97 -7.80
CA ASP A 78 14.16 -2.90 -9.19
C ASP A 78 13.36 -4.14 -9.60
N VAL A 79 13.70 -5.31 -9.06
CA VAL A 79 12.89 -6.52 -9.27
C VAL A 79 11.57 -6.39 -8.51
N TRP A 80 11.62 -5.95 -7.26
CA TRP A 80 10.42 -5.81 -6.42
C TRP A 80 9.39 -4.83 -6.97
N SER A 81 9.82 -3.73 -7.61
CA SER A 81 8.88 -2.78 -8.23
C SER A 81 8.03 -3.41 -9.33
N GLN A 82 8.51 -4.48 -9.96
CA GLN A 82 7.81 -5.18 -11.04
C GLN A 82 6.95 -6.36 -10.55
N ILE A 83 7.25 -6.92 -9.38
CA ILE A 83 6.55 -8.11 -8.84
C ILE A 83 5.03 -7.89 -8.68
N PRO A 84 4.55 -6.77 -8.08
CA PRO A 84 3.11 -6.57 -7.89
C PRO A 84 2.30 -6.68 -9.17
N GLY A 85 2.79 -6.09 -10.28
CA GLY A 85 2.12 -6.14 -11.59
C GLY A 85 2.05 -7.55 -12.19
N VAL A 86 3.05 -8.40 -11.92
CA VAL A 86 3.01 -9.79 -12.36
C VAL A 86 2.08 -10.62 -11.48
N PHE A 87 2.14 -10.44 -10.16
CA PHE A 87 1.37 -11.24 -9.20
C PHE A 87 -0.12 -10.94 -9.25
N ILE A 88 -0.51 -9.69 -9.51
CA ILE A 88 -1.93 -9.33 -9.63
C ILE A 88 -2.60 -10.04 -10.81
N ASN A 89 -1.87 -10.23 -11.93
CA ASN A 89 -2.35 -11.00 -13.07
C ASN A 89 -2.63 -12.46 -12.70
N VAL A 90 -1.75 -13.08 -11.90
CA VAL A 90 -1.93 -14.46 -11.42
C VAL A 90 -3.14 -14.57 -10.49
N VAL A 91 -3.31 -13.63 -9.57
CA VAL A 91 -4.45 -13.61 -8.63
C VAL A 91 -5.77 -13.49 -9.40
N PHE A 92 -5.89 -12.53 -10.31
CA PHE A 92 -7.12 -12.36 -11.10
C PHE A 92 -7.38 -13.55 -12.04
N ALA A 93 -6.35 -14.10 -12.68
CA ALA A 93 -6.50 -15.27 -13.55
C ALA A 93 -6.99 -16.51 -12.80
N THR A 94 -6.67 -16.63 -11.51
CA THR A 94 -7.03 -17.80 -10.68
C THR A 94 -8.24 -17.58 -9.78
N LEU A 95 -8.77 -16.36 -9.68
CA LEU A 95 -9.85 -16.00 -8.74
C LEU A 95 -11.13 -16.84 -8.90
N PHE A 96 -11.44 -17.22 -10.14
CA PHE A 96 -12.64 -18.03 -10.47
C PHE A 96 -12.33 -19.52 -10.67
N LEU A 97 -11.06 -19.93 -10.50
CA LEU A 97 -10.66 -21.32 -10.68
C LEU A 97 -11.34 -22.21 -9.62
N GLY A 98 -12.07 -23.22 -10.07
CA GLY A 98 -12.73 -24.19 -9.17
C GLY A 98 -14.05 -23.70 -8.55
N LYS A 99 -14.61 -22.58 -9.01
CA LYS A 99 -15.95 -22.11 -8.62
C LYS A 99 -16.90 -22.16 -9.82
N GLN A 100 -18.14 -22.55 -9.58
CA GLN A 100 -19.20 -22.37 -10.58
C GLN A 100 -19.50 -20.88 -10.71
N LEU A 101 -19.49 -20.37 -11.94
CA LEU A 101 -19.83 -18.98 -12.18
C LEU A 101 -21.33 -18.77 -11.89
N PRO A 102 -21.69 -17.85 -10.98
CA PRO A 102 -23.08 -17.56 -10.69
C PRO A 102 -23.77 -16.98 -11.93
N THR A 103 -25.08 -17.14 -12.00
CA THR A 103 -25.86 -16.46 -13.04
C THR A 103 -25.76 -14.94 -12.88
N VAL A 104 -25.95 -14.18 -13.96
CA VAL A 104 -25.92 -12.70 -13.92
C VAL A 104 -26.89 -12.15 -12.87
N ALA A 105 -28.08 -12.75 -12.74
CA ALA A 105 -29.07 -12.35 -11.74
C ALA A 105 -28.60 -12.59 -10.30
N GLU A 106 -27.94 -13.72 -10.05
CA GLU A 106 -27.40 -14.05 -8.73
C GLU A 106 -26.19 -13.17 -8.39
N MET A 107 -25.30 -12.95 -9.34
CA MET A 107 -24.18 -12.02 -9.23
C MET A 107 -24.69 -10.62 -8.88
N TRP A 108 -25.70 -10.10 -9.58
CA TRP A 108 -26.29 -8.80 -9.29
C TRP A 108 -26.93 -8.74 -7.90
N ARG A 109 -27.66 -9.78 -7.50
CA ARG A 109 -28.30 -9.83 -6.17
C ARG A 109 -27.27 -9.75 -5.05
N LEU A 110 -26.11 -10.41 -5.20
CA LEU A 110 -25.03 -10.43 -4.22
C LEU A 110 -24.15 -9.17 -4.29
N ALA A 111 -23.84 -8.68 -5.48
CA ALA A 111 -22.95 -7.55 -5.69
C ALA A 111 -23.64 -6.21 -5.42
N LYS A 112 -24.93 -6.04 -5.76
CA LYS A 112 -25.60 -4.73 -5.65
C LYS A 112 -25.50 -4.08 -4.27
N PRO A 113 -25.69 -4.78 -3.13
CA PRO A 113 -25.64 -4.11 -1.82
C PRO A 113 -24.20 -3.72 -1.48
N GLN A 114 -23.22 -4.53 -1.90
CA GLN A 114 -21.80 -4.26 -1.71
C GLN A 114 -21.34 -3.08 -2.55
N ILE A 115 -21.77 -3.00 -3.82
CA ILE A 115 -21.47 -1.86 -4.70
C ILE A 115 -22.09 -0.58 -4.15
N MET A 116 -23.37 -0.61 -3.73
CA MET A 116 -24.02 0.59 -3.16
C MET A 116 -23.34 1.04 -1.87
N PHE A 117 -22.97 0.10 -0.99
CA PHE A 117 -22.24 0.41 0.23
C PHE A 117 -20.84 0.97 -0.07
N GLY A 118 -20.07 0.28 -0.92
CA GLY A 118 -18.74 0.71 -1.36
C GLY A 118 -18.77 2.11 -1.99
N GLN A 119 -19.71 2.35 -2.90
CA GLN A 119 -19.86 3.67 -3.53
C GLN A 119 -20.25 4.76 -2.54
N THR A 120 -21.09 4.44 -1.55
CA THR A 120 -21.44 5.39 -0.48
C THR A 120 -20.21 5.77 0.34
N MET A 121 -19.37 4.79 0.66
CA MET A 121 -18.11 5.01 1.38
C MET A 121 -17.10 5.81 0.53
N ALA A 122 -16.95 5.48 -0.75
CA ALA A 122 -16.07 6.18 -1.69
C ALA A 122 -16.45 7.65 -1.83
N TRP A 123 -17.74 7.97 -2.04
CA TRP A 123 -18.20 9.36 -2.06
C TRP A 123 -17.97 10.07 -0.72
N GLY A 124 -18.16 9.38 0.40
CA GLY A 124 -17.82 9.91 1.72
C GLY A 124 -16.34 10.27 1.84
N GLN A 125 -15.44 9.42 1.34
CA GLN A 125 -14.01 9.67 1.32
C GLN A 125 -13.64 10.85 0.41
N TYR A 126 -14.27 10.98 -0.76
CA TYR A 126 -14.10 12.16 -1.61
C TYR A 126 -14.55 13.44 -0.91
N VAL A 127 -15.70 13.44 -0.24
CA VAL A 127 -16.18 14.60 0.52
C VAL A 127 -15.16 14.98 1.60
N VAL A 128 -14.69 14.02 2.39
CA VAL A 128 -13.69 14.27 3.44
C VAL A 128 -12.37 14.76 2.85
N GLY A 129 -11.87 14.12 1.78
CA GLY A 129 -10.62 14.49 1.13
C GLY A 129 -10.66 15.87 0.49
N ILE A 130 -11.73 16.20 -0.23
CA ILE A 130 -11.91 17.52 -0.86
C ILE A 130 -12.06 18.61 0.19
N LEU A 131 -12.84 18.37 1.26
CA LEU A 131 -12.95 19.33 2.36
C LEU A 131 -11.60 19.57 3.04
N LEU A 132 -10.83 18.49 3.27
CA LEU A 132 -9.48 18.60 3.82
C LEU A 132 -8.55 19.38 2.89
N ALA A 133 -8.64 19.16 1.58
CA ALA A 133 -7.85 19.89 0.60
C ALA A 133 -8.18 21.39 0.60
N ILE A 134 -9.47 21.74 0.52
CA ILE A 134 -9.93 23.13 0.45
C ILE A 134 -9.66 23.89 1.74
N LEU A 135 -9.87 23.27 2.90
CA LEU A 135 -9.82 23.95 4.19
C LEU A 135 -8.43 23.94 4.84
N VAL A 136 -7.59 22.95 4.51
CA VAL A 136 -6.32 22.71 5.22
C VAL A 136 -5.15 22.59 4.24
N LEU A 137 -5.17 21.61 3.32
CA LEU A 137 -3.97 21.26 2.55
C LEU A 137 -3.58 22.34 1.54
N THR A 138 -4.53 22.87 0.78
CA THR A 138 -4.25 23.92 -0.19
C THR A 138 -3.94 25.27 0.48
N PRO A 139 -4.72 25.77 1.47
CA PRO A 139 -4.43 27.07 2.07
C PRO A 139 -3.17 27.11 2.94
N LEU A 140 -2.90 26.05 3.72
CA LEU A 140 -1.78 26.06 4.67
C LEU A 140 -0.48 25.53 4.06
N PHE A 141 -0.58 24.55 3.15
CA PHE A 141 0.60 23.85 2.60
C PHE A 141 0.78 24.08 1.10
N GLY A 142 -0.11 24.83 0.44
CA GLY A 142 -0.04 25.08 -1.01
C GLY A 142 -0.21 23.80 -1.85
N MET A 143 -0.84 22.76 -1.29
CA MET A 143 -0.97 21.47 -1.96
C MET A 143 -1.92 21.55 -3.17
N ASN A 144 -1.60 20.78 -4.22
CA ASN A 144 -2.44 20.67 -5.41
C ASN A 144 -3.88 20.28 -5.01
N PRO A 145 -4.94 20.95 -5.52
CA PRO A 145 -6.33 20.61 -5.19
C PRO A 145 -6.71 19.14 -5.47
N LEU A 146 -6.03 18.48 -6.41
CA LEU A 146 -6.20 17.06 -6.71
C LEU A 146 -5.84 16.16 -5.52
N ALA A 147 -5.10 16.67 -4.53
CA ALA A 147 -4.87 15.99 -3.26
C ALA A 147 -6.19 15.59 -2.56
N GLY A 148 -7.29 16.29 -2.84
CA GLY A 148 -8.61 15.94 -2.32
C GLY A 148 -9.12 14.58 -2.76
N ALA A 149 -8.62 14.04 -3.88
CA ALA A 149 -8.96 12.69 -4.36
C ALA A 149 -8.10 11.59 -3.73
N LEU A 150 -6.94 11.93 -3.12
CA LEU A 150 -5.97 10.94 -2.67
C LEU A 150 -6.53 10.00 -1.60
N ILE A 151 -7.43 10.47 -0.72
CA ILE A 151 -8.02 9.61 0.31
C ILE A 151 -8.81 8.48 -0.33
N GLU A 152 -9.70 8.76 -1.28
CA GLU A 152 -10.50 7.71 -1.92
C GLU A 152 -9.61 6.76 -2.74
N ILE A 153 -8.72 7.32 -3.58
CA ILE A 153 -7.86 6.53 -4.47
C ILE A 153 -7.02 5.54 -3.66
N SER A 154 -6.62 5.94 -2.45
CA SER A 154 -5.74 5.16 -1.58
C SER A 154 -6.48 4.25 -0.60
N PHE A 155 -7.61 4.68 -0.02
CA PHE A 155 -8.30 3.93 1.02
C PHE A 155 -9.27 2.90 0.44
N GLU A 156 -10.00 3.25 -0.61
CA GLU A 156 -10.91 2.34 -1.29
C GLU A 156 -10.20 1.62 -2.43
N GLY A 157 -9.56 2.38 -3.33
CA GLY A 157 -8.90 1.83 -4.50
C GLY A 157 -7.60 1.04 -4.20
N GLY A 158 -6.83 1.50 -3.21
CA GLY A 158 -5.57 0.88 -2.81
C GLY A 158 -4.46 0.97 -3.87
N HIS A 159 -3.45 0.12 -3.75
CA HIS A 159 -2.26 0.17 -4.61
C HIS A 159 -2.56 -0.03 -6.10
N GLY A 160 -3.58 -0.82 -6.43
CA GLY A 160 -3.98 -1.09 -7.81
C GLY A 160 -4.52 0.14 -8.52
N THR A 161 -5.47 0.85 -7.88
CA THR A 161 -6.03 2.09 -8.42
C THR A 161 -4.98 3.20 -8.46
N ALA A 162 -4.17 3.35 -7.39
CA ALA A 162 -3.08 4.32 -7.37
C ALA A 162 -2.07 4.11 -8.52
N ALA A 163 -1.66 2.85 -8.77
CA ALA A 163 -0.79 2.51 -9.89
C ALA A 163 -1.45 2.72 -11.27
N GLY A 164 -2.75 2.43 -11.39
CA GLY A 164 -3.50 2.64 -12.63
C GLY A 164 -3.71 4.11 -13.00
N LEU A 165 -3.60 5.03 -12.03
CA LEU A 165 -3.82 6.47 -12.22
C LEU A 165 -2.51 7.28 -12.34
N MET A 166 -1.33 6.65 -12.35
CA MET A 166 -0.04 7.36 -12.41
C MET A 166 0.04 8.32 -13.61
N ASP A 167 -0.26 7.85 -14.82
CA ASP A 167 -0.27 8.67 -16.03
C ASP A 167 -1.30 9.80 -15.97
N THR A 168 -2.41 9.60 -15.24
CA THR A 168 -3.46 10.61 -15.07
C THR A 168 -2.97 11.75 -14.15
N PHE A 169 -2.25 11.41 -13.07
CA PHE A 169 -1.63 12.40 -12.19
C PHE A 169 -0.61 13.27 -12.94
N GLU A 170 0.21 12.67 -13.80
CA GLU A 170 1.16 13.42 -14.65
C GLU A 170 0.43 14.38 -15.61
N GLN A 171 -0.59 13.88 -16.33
CA GLN A 171 -1.35 14.68 -17.29
C GLN A 171 -2.08 15.87 -16.65
N LEU A 172 -2.52 15.71 -15.40
CA LEU A 172 -3.20 16.75 -14.65
C LEU A 172 -2.25 17.69 -13.89
N GLY A 173 -0.93 17.55 -14.07
CA GLY A 173 0.06 18.42 -13.45
C GLY A 173 0.25 18.18 -11.94
N PHE A 174 0.04 16.95 -11.48
CA PHE A 174 0.29 16.51 -10.11
C PHE A 174 1.07 15.20 -10.06
N PRO A 175 2.28 15.12 -10.64
CA PRO A 175 3.04 13.87 -10.76
C PRO A 175 3.34 13.24 -9.40
N GLU A 176 3.59 14.05 -8.36
CA GLU A 176 3.82 13.55 -7.00
C GLU A 176 2.57 12.88 -6.39
N GLY A 177 1.39 13.10 -6.96
CA GLY A 177 0.13 12.50 -6.53
C GLY A 177 0.14 10.97 -6.62
N ALA A 178 0.86 10.40 -7.59
CA ALA A 178 1.03 8.97 -7.75
C ALA A 178 1.75 8.34 -6.54
N ASP A 179 2.90 8.90 -6.17
CA ASP A 179 3.71 8.42 -5.04
C ASP A 179 2.98 8.63 -3.71
N LEU A 180 2.29 9.76 -3.56
CA LEU A 180 1.46 10.03 -2.40
C LEU A 180 0.31 9.02 -2.27
N ALA A 181 -0.38 8.71 -3.38
CA ALA A 181 -1.46 7.73 -3.39
C ALA A 181 -0.96 6.32 -3.05
N LEU A 182 0.18 5.89 -3.62
CA LEU A 182 0.79 4.60 -3.30
C LEU A 182 1.23 4.50 -1.83
N GLY A 183 1.80 5.56 -1.27
CA GLY A 183 2.15 5.64 0.14
C GLY A 183 0.92 5.58 1.05
N LEU A 184 -0.10 6.38 0.73
CA LEU A 184 -1.36 6.40 1.47
C LEU A 184 -2.12 5.08 1.36
N ALA A 185 -2.01 4.32 0.27
CA ALA A 185 -2.65 3.02 0.12
C ALA A 185 -2.11 1.97 1.11
N THR A 186 -0.81 2.05 1.43
CA THR A 186 -0.24 1.22 2.50
C THR A 186 -0.72 1.68 3.87
N PHE A 187 -0.74 3.00 4.10
CA PHE A 187 -1.17 3.57 5.37
C PHE A 187 -2.64 3.30 5.66
N SER A 188 -3.51 3.37 4.64
CA SER A 188 -4.94 3.13 4.75
C SER A 188 -5.25 1.70 5.18
N LEU A 189 -4.50 0.71 4.69
CA LEU A 189 -4.64 -0.68 5.10
C LEU A 189 -4.32 -0.84 6.60
N VAL A 190 -3.24 -0.21 7.07
CA VAL A 190 -2.86 -0.25 8.50
C VAL A 190 -3.89 0.48 9.35
N ALA A 191 -4.24 1.70 8.98
CA ALA A 191 -5.21 2.52 9.69
C ALA A 191 -6.59 1.83 9.73
N GLY A 192 -7.06 1.28 8.61
CA GLY A 192 -8.32 0.55 8.52
C GLY A 192 -8.35 -0.69 9.41
N THR A 193 -7.26 -1.46 9.44
CA THR A 193 -7.15 -2.65 10.31
C THR A 193 -7.14 -2.26 11.80
N VAL A 194 -6.35 -1.25 12.17
CA VAL A 194 -6.21 -0.79 13.56
C VAL A 194 -7.49 -0.12 14.05
N LEU A 195 -8.01 0.87 13.32
CA LEU A 195 -9.23 1.60 13.68
C LEU A 195 -10.45 0.68 13.63
N GLY A 196 -10.54 -0.20 12.63
CA GLY A 196 -11.61 -1.21 12.55
C GLY A 196 -11.62 -2.12 13.77
N THR A 197 -10.44 -2.61 14.19
CA THR A 197 -10.31 -3.41 15.41
C THR A 197 -10.72 -2.63 16.66
N ILE A 198 -10.35 -1.35 16.77
CA ILE A 198 -10.74 -0.48 17.90
C ILE A 198 -12.26 -0.31 17.94
N ILE A 199 -12.90 -0.01 16.80
CA ILE A 199 -14.34 0.20 16.70
C ILE A 199 -15.09 -1.09 17.07
N VAL A 200 -14.66 -2.24 16.56
CA VAL A 200 -15.26 -3.54 16.89
C VAL A 200 -15.16 -3.83 18.38
N ASN A 201 -13.99 -3.59 19.00
CA ASN A 201 -13.80 -3.80 20.43
C ASN A 201 -14.61 -2.80 21.29
N TRP A 202 -14.90 -1.61 20.77
CA TRP A 202 -15.75 -0.64 21.45
C TRP A 202 -17.24 -1.00 21.38
N GLY A 203 -17.67 -1.62 20.28
CA GLY A 203 -19.05 -2.05 20.07
C GLY A 203 -19.41 -3.43 20.65
N ALA A 204 -18.44 -4.17 21.20
CA ALA A 204 -18.61 -5.48 21.82
C ALA A 204 -18.82 -5.37 23.34
#